data_AF-A0AAW0MGY1-F1
#
_entry.id   AF-A0AAW0MGY1-F1
#
_cell.length_a   1.000
_cell.length_b   1.000
_cell.length_c   1.000
_cell.angle_alpha   90.00
_cell.angle_beta   90.00
_cell.angle_gamma   90.00
#
_symmetry.space_group_name_H-M   'P 1'
#
loop_
_entity.id
_entity.type
_entity.pdbx_description
1 polymer ?
#
loop_
_entity_poly.entity_id
_entity_poly.type
_entity_poly.pdbx_seq_one_letter_code
_entity_poly.pdbx_strand_id
1 'polypeptide(L)'
;MWDRGESSELVATHSECHRALASAASSKIANFYQCERWIPGEAEWHCDEFTKGACFSRGKSEEECQNYIRVLLVNGNRLFTCGTNAFTPICTNRTLTNLTEIHDQISGMARCPYNPLHNSTALITSSGELYAATAMDFSGRDPAIYRSLGGLPPLRTAQYNSKWLNEPNFVSSYDIGNFTFFFFRENAVEHDCGRTVFSRVGRVCKNDIGGRFLLEDTWTTFMKARLNCSRPGEIPFNYNELQGTFYLPELELLYAIFTTNVNSIAASAVCAFNLSSISHSFRGPFKYQENSRSAWLPYPNPNPDFQCGTIDSGTYVNLTRGTCRTLRSSY
;
A
#
# COMPACT_ATOMS: atom_id res chain seq x y z
N MET A 1 -10.55 8.38 -31.68
CA MET A 1 -9.09 8.39 -31.91
C MET A 1 -8.52 8.93 -30.61
N TRP A 2 -8.05 8.05 -29.72
CA TRP A 2 -7.45 8.47 -28.45
C TRP A 2 -6.02 8.90 -28.77
N ASP A 3 -5.73 10.18 -28.55
CA ASP A 3 -4.43 10.77 -28.86
C ASP A 3 -3.36 10.16 -27.93
N ARG A 4 -2.28 9.63 -28.51
CA ARG A 4 -1.16 9.00 -27.78
C ARG A 4 -0.17 10.06 -27.32
N GLY A 5 -0.61 10.98 -26.47
CA GLY A 5 0.19 12.12 -26.08
C GLY A 5 -0.05 12.56 -24.65
N GLU A 6 0.07 11.65 -23.69
CA GLU A 6 0.40 11.92 -22.28
C GLU A 6 0.40 10.58 -21.53
N SER A 7 1.51 10.23 -20.89
CA SER A 7 1.60 9.06 -20.01
C SER A 7 0.81 9.33 -18.72
N SER A 8 -0.52 9.35 -18.83
CA SER A 8 -1.39 9.41 -17.67
C SER A 8 -1.52 7.99 -17.09
N GLU A 9 -1.00 7.79 -15.87
CA GLU A 9 -1.23 6.54 -15.14
C GLU A 9 -2.73 6.40 -14.85
N LEU A 10 -3.36 5.39 -15.45
CA LEU A 10 -4.78 5.08 -15.26
C LEU A 10 -4.98 4.34 -13.93
N VAL A 11 -5.86 4.85 -13.08
CA VAL A 11 -6.35 4.11 -11.90
C VAL A 11 -7.73 3.57 -12.22
N ALA A 12 -7.96 2.27 -12.03
CA ALA A 12 -9.26 1.66 -12.27
C ALA A 12 -9.70 0.80 -11.08
N THR A 13 -11.00 0.74 -10.86
CA THR A 13 -11.63 -0.13 -9.87
C THR A 13 -12.91 -0.74 -10.45
N HIS A 14 -13.20 -1.97 -10.06
CA HIS A 14 -14.34 -2.73 -10.54
C HIS A 14 -15.21 -3.18 -9.36
N SER A 15 -16.52 -2.93 -9.46
CA SER A 15 -17.53 -3.45 -8.55
C SER A 15 -18.34 -4.54 -9.26
N GLU A 16 -18.14 -5.79 -8.88
CA GLU A 16 -18.94 -6.91 -9.37
C GLU A 16 -20.41 -6.80 -8.94
N CYS A 17 -20.66 -6.25 -7.74
CA CYS A 17 -22.00 -6.13 -7.17
C CYS A 17 -22.89 -5.13 -7.92
N HIS A 18 -22.29 -4.07 -8.47
CA HIS A 18 -22.99 -3.04 -9.26
C HIS A 18 -22.69 -3.11 -10.77
N ARG A 19 -21.87 -4.06 -11.21
CA ARG A 19 -21.33 -4.14 -12.58
C ARG A 19 -20.77 -2.80 -13.06
N ALA A 20 -20.06 -2.10 -12.19
CA ALA A 20 -19.55 -0.76 -12.44
C ALA A 20 -18.02 -0.78 -12.49
N LEU A 21 -17.44 -0.30 -13.60
CA LEU A 21 -16.02 -0.03 -13.76
C LEU A 21 -15.82 1.49 -13.63
N ALA A 22 -15.03 1.94 -12.67
CA ALA A 22 -14.61 3.33 -12.61
C ALA A 22 -13.13 3.42 -13.00
N SER A 23 -12.78 4.44 -13.78
CA SER A 23 -11.41 4.74 -14.17
C SER A 23 -11.13 6.22 -14.00
N ALA A 24 -9.91 6.57 -13.64
CA ALA A 24 -9.49 7.94 -13.54
C ALA A 24 -8.09 8.11 -14.14
N ALA A 25 -7.89 9.29 -14.74
CA ALA A 25 -6.63 9.75 -15.30
C ALA A 25 -6.48 11.25 -14.94
N SER A 26 -5.41 11.92 -15.38
CA SER A 26 -5.14 13.34 -15.07
C SER A 26 -6.41 14.21 -15.10
N SER A 27 -6.78 14.77 -13.95
CA SER A 27 -7.96 15.64 -13.73
C SER A 27 -9.34 15.08 -14.14
N LYS A 28 -9.47 13.78 -14.44
CA LYS A 28 -10.71 13.18 -14.97
C LYS A 28 -11.08 11.90 -14.22
N ILE A 29 -12.36 11.77 -13.88
CA ILE A 29 -12.95 10.54 -13.34
C ILE A 29 -14.10 10.13 -14.25
N ALA A 30 -14.09 8.87 -14.67
CA ALA A 30 -15.13 8.26 -15.49
C ALA A 30 -15.67 6.99 -14.83
N ASN A 31 -16.93 6.67 -15.08
CA ASN A 31 -17.51 5.38 -14.73
C ASN A 31 -18.30 4.76 -15.89
N PHE A 32 -18.34 3.44 -15.89
CA PHE A 32 -18.97 2.59 -16.90
C PHE A 32 -19.83 1.53 -16.21
N TYR A 33 -21.05 1.32 -16.69
CA TYR A 33 -21.91 0.22 -16.26
C TYR A 33 -21.87 -0.88 -17.31
N GLN A 34 -21.56 -2.12 -16.90
CA GLN A 34 -21.46 -3.27 -17.79
C GLN A 34 -22.80 -4.03 -17.84
N CYS A 35 -23.42 -3.98 -19.02
CA CYS A 35 -24.70 -4.55 -19.46
C CYS A 35 -25.95 -3.65 -19.28
N GLU A 36 -26.53 -3.32 -20.45
CA GLU A 36 -27.80 -2.65 -20.73
C GLU A 36 -27.89 -1.14 -20.44
N ARG A 37 -27.50 -0.37 -21.48
CA ARG A 37 -27.65 1.08 -21.69
C ARG A 37 -26.55 1.96 -21.07
N TRP A 38 -25.75 2.51 -21.98
CA TRP A 38 -24.61 3.38 -21.74
C TRP A 38 -25.05 4.79 -21.32
N ILE A 39 -24.76 5.18 -20.08
CA ILE A 39 -24.70 6.61 -19.69
C ILE A 39 -23.34 6.80 -19.02
N PRO A 40 -22.28 7.17 -19.78
CA PRO A 40 -21.00 7.52 -19.18
C PRO A 40 -21.17 8.78 -18.32
N GLY A 41 -20.84 8.69 -17.04
CA GLY A 41 -20.64 9.84 -16.19
C GLY A 41 -19.18 10.26 -16.25
N GLU A 42 -18.92 11.54 -16.51
CA GLU A 42 -17.57 12.14 -16.43
C GLU A 42 -17.62 13.32 -15.47
N ALA A 43 -16.59 13.44 -14.64
CA ALA A 43 -16.38 14.60 -13.79
C ALA A 43 -14.95 15.11 -13.96
N GLU A 44 -14.83 16.39 -14.30
CA GLU A 44 -13.57 17.12 -14.26
C GLU A 44 -13.28 17.55 -12.82
N TRP A 45 -12.06 17.30 -12.37
CA TRP A 45 -11.64 17.63 -11.00
C TRP A 45 -10.24 18.25 -11.02
N HIS A 46 -10.18 19.50 -11.46
CA HIS A 46 -8.95 20.29 -11.48
C HIS A 46 -8.57 20.84 -10.09
N CYS A 47 -7.29 21.12 -9.90
CA CYS A 47 -6.80 21.93 -8.78
C CYS A 47 -7.14 23.41 -9.02
N ASP A 48 -7.41 24.14 -7.93
CA ASP A 48 -7.59 25.59 -7.99
C ASP A 48 -6.26 26.33 -8.25
N GLU A 49 -6.35 27.54 -8.81
CA GLU A 49 -5.18 28.32 -9.23
C GLU A 49 -4.29 28.73 -8.06
N PHE A 50 -4.84 28.89 -6.84
CA PHE A 50 -4.03 29.18 -5.66
C PHE A 50 -3.17 27.97 -5.27
N THR A 51 -3.76 26.78 -5.24
CA THR A 51 -3.05 25.53 -4.96
C THR A 51 -1.97 25.24 -6.02
N LYS A 52 -2.26 25.47 -7.31
CA LYS A 52 -1.24 25.40 -8.37
C LYS A 52 -0.11 26.40 -8.15
N GLY A 53 -0.43 27.66 -7.86
CA GLY A 53 0.56 28.70 -7.59
C GLY A 53 1.47 28.37 -6.40
N ALA A 54 0.91 27.76 -5.34
CA ALA A 54 1.68 27.28 -4.21
C ALA A 54 2.62 26.12 -4.57
N CYS A 55 2.19 25.21 -5.45
CA CYS A 55 3.01 24.13 -5.99
C CYS A 55 4.21 24.65 -6.80
N PHE A 56 3.98 25.61 -7.70
CA PHE A 56 5.05 26.28 -8.45
C PHE A 56 6.05 27.00 -7.56
N SER A 57 5.55 27.69 -6.53
CA SER A 57 6.38 28.38 -5.55
C SER A 57 7.32 27.44 -4.78
N ARG A 58 7.02 26.13 -4.77
CA ARG A 58 7.86 25.07 -4.18
C ARG A 58 8.79 24.39 -5.20
N GLY A 59 8.88 24.93 -6.42
CA GLY A 59 9.84 24.50 -7.45
C GLY A 59 9.40 23.29 -8.28
N LYS A 60 8.09 23.01 -8.36
CA LYS A 60 7.52 21.92 -9.16
C LYS A 60 7.15 22.36 -10.57
N SER A 61 7.13 21.43 -11.53
CA SER A 61 6.81 21.73 -12.93
C SER A 61 5.30 21.90 -13.16
N GLU A 62 4.92 22.49 -14.30
CA GLU A 62 3.52 22.61 -14.75
C GLU A 62 2.82 21.25 -14.85
N GLU A 63 3.54 20.24 -15.35
CA GLU A 63 3.06 18.86 -15.42
C GLU A 63 2.85 18.29 -14.00
N GLU A 64 3.80 18.47 -13.09
CA GLU A 64 3.70 17.98 -11.71
C GLU A 64 2.56 18.65 -10.91
N CYS A 65 2.23 19.91 -11.20
CA CYS A 65 1.24 20.69 -10.48
C CYS A 65 -0.20 20.53 -11.00
N GLN A 66 -0.56 19.34 -11.46
CA GLN A 66 -1.94 18.96 -11.80
C GLN A 66 -2.59 18.10 -10.70
N ASN A 67 -3.89 17.85 -10.83
CA ASN A 67 -4.58 16.88 -9.98
C ASN A 67 -4.59 15.49 -10.63
N TYR A 68 -3.67 14.63 -10.21
CA TYR A 68 -3.63 13.24 -10.66
C TYR A 68 -4.44 12.38 -9.71
N ILE A 69 -5.44 11.68 -10.23
CA ILE A 69 -6.24 10.76 -9.41
C ILE A 69 -5.42 9.49 -9.16
N ARG A 70 -5.21 9.17 -7.88
CA ARG A 70 -4.36 8.04 -7.44
C ARG A 70 -5.11 6.99 -6.65
N VAL A 71 -6.27 7.35 -6.09
CA VAL A 71 -7.14 6.44 -5.34
C VAL A 71 -8.54 6.55 -5.91
N LEU A 72 -9.12 5.41 -6.24
CA LEU A 72 -10.48 5.30 -6.74
C LEU A 72 -11.06 4.00 -6.17
N LEU A 73 -11.94 4.11 -5.17
CA LEU A 73 -12.44 2.97 -4.40
C LEU A 73 -13.96 3.01 -4.35
N VAL A 74 -14.59 1.90 -4.71
CA VAL A 74 -16.04 1.72 -4.62
C VAL A 74 -16.40 1.05 -3.31
N ASN A 75 -17.34 1.65 -2.57
CA ASN A 75 -17.96 1.03 -1.40
C ASN A 75 -19.49 1.20 -1.45
N GLY A 76 -20.21 0.15 -1.83
CA GLY A 76 -21.63 0.23 -2.16
C GLY A 76 -21.88 1.22 -3.30
N ASN A 77 -22.77 2.20 -3.07
CA ASN A 77 -23.07 3.26 -4.04
C ASN A 77 -22.16 4.50 -3.94
N ARG A 78 -21.17 4.48 -3.03
CA ARG A 78 -20.23 5.58 -2.83
C ARG A 78 -18.93 5.30 -3.57
N LEU A 79 -18.37 6.36 -4.15
CA LEU A 79 -17.06 6.40 -4.78
C LEU A 79 -16.15 7.30 -3.96
N PHE A 80 -15.17 6.69 -3.30
CA PHE A 80 -14.12 7.40 -2.58
C PHE A 80 -12.95 7.66 -3.54
N THR A 81 -12.67 8.93 -3.81
CA THR A 81 -11.68 9.33 -4.81
C THR A 81 -10.67 10.30 -4.21
N CYS A 82 -9.38 10.04 -4.40
CA CYS A 82 -8.33 10.97 -4.00
C CYS A 82 -7.40 11.30 -5.17
N GLY A 83 -6.96 12.56 -5.20
CA GLY A 83 -5.96 13.02 -6.14
C GLY A 83 -4.84 13.83 -5.48
N THR A 84 -3.71 13.94 -6.18
CA THR A 84 -2.51 14.65 -5.73
C THR A 84 -2.76 16.15 -5.53
N ASN A 85 -3.71 16.71 -6.28
CA ASN A 85 -4.14 18.10 -6.24
C ASN A 85 -2.97 19.08 -6.09
N ALA A 86 -2.07 19.04 -7.09
CA ALA A 86 -0.83 19.83 -7.14
C ALA A 86 -0.02 19.76 -5.82
N PHE A 87 0.37 18.54 -5.42
CA PHE A 87 1.11 18.28 -4.17
C PHE A 87 0.39 18.78 -2.90
N THR A 88 -0.93 18.81 -2.92
CA THR A 88 -1.79 19.09 -1.75
C THR A 88 -2.96 18.11 -1.77
N PRO A 89 -2.71 16.82 -1.50
CA PRO A 89 -3.65 15.75 -1.80
C PRO A 89 -4.97 15.92 -1.06
N ILE A 90 -6.06 15.67 -1.78
CA ILE A 90 -7.44 15.76 -1.28
C ILE A 90 -8.22 14.51 -1.66
N CYS A 91 -9.18 14.13 -0.82
CA CYS A 91 -10.10 13.03 -1.07
C CYS A 91 -11.53 13.54 -1.02
N THR A 92 -12.40 12.90 -1.80
CA THR A 92 -13.83 13.23 -1.91
C THR A 92 -14.67 11.97 -1.93
N ASN A 93 -15.89 12.09 -1.42
CA ASN A 93 -16.94 11.08 -1.57
C ASN A 93 -17.95 11.56 -2.61
N ARG A 94 -18.23 10.72 -3.61
CA ARG A 94 -19.22 10.96 -4.67
C ARG A 94 -20.20 9.80 -4.76
N THR A 95 -21.36 10.02 -5.37
CA THR A 95 -22.27 8.91 -5.71
C THR A 95 -21.83 8.32 -7.05
N LEU A 96 -21.86 7.00 -7.22
CA LEU A 96 -21.57 6.38 -8.51
C LEU A 96 -22.51 6.88 -9.62
N THR A 97 -23.78 7.14 -9.31
CA THR A 97 -24.75 7.62 -10.29
C THR A 97 -24.58 9.10 -10.64
N ASN A 98 -23.89 9.88 -9.82
CA ASN A 98 -23.69 11.31 -10.02
C ASN A 98 -22.30 11.75 -9.54
N LEU A 99 -21.33 11.74 -10.46
CA LEU A 99 -19.93 12.06 -10.15
C LEU A 99 -19.67 13.56 -9.92
N THR A 100 -20.58 14.44 -10.31
CA THR A 100 -20.40 15.90 -10.16
C THR A 100 -20.71 16.37 -8.74
N GLU A 101 -21.54 15.62 -8.02
CA GLU A 101 -21.94 15.94 -6.64
C GLU A 101 -20.92 15.39 -5.64
N ILE A 102 -20.26 16.30 -4.92
CA ILE A 102 -19.32 15.99 -3.86
C ILE A 102 -20.07 16.03 -2.53
N HIS A 103 -20.17 14.89 -1.85
CA HIS A 103 -20.80 14.79 -0.53
C HIS A 103 -19.91 15.28 0.58
N ASP A 104 -18.65 14.82 0.56
CA ASP A 104 -17.64 15.14 1.56
C ASP A 104 -16.31 15.44 0.87
N GLN A 105 -15.54 16.35 1.46
CA GLN A 105 -14.14 16.59 1.10
C GLN A 105 -13.27 16.51 2.35
N ILE A 106 -12.23 15.69 2.31
CA ILE A 106 -11.29 15.50 3.42
C ILE A 106 -9.84 15.59 2.92
N SER A 107 -8.91 15.80 3.85
CA SER A 107 -7.48 15.77 3.54
C SER A 107 -7.05 14.41 2.96
N GLY A 108 -6.28 14.45 1.87
CA GLY A 108 -5.66 13.27 1.26
C GLY A 108 -4.32 12.90 1.87
N MET A 109 -3.82 13.66 2.87
CA MET A 109 -2.60 13.32 3.60
C MET A 109 -2.68 11.88 4.13
N ALA A 110 -1.64 11.09 3.87
CA ALA A 110 -1.54 9.66 4.20
C ALA A 110 -2.54 8.72 3.50
N ARG A 111 -3.36 9.24 2.60
CA ARG A 111 -4.36 8.47 1.82
C ARG A 111 -4.01 8.44 0.35
N CYS A 112 -3.42 9.53 -0.15
CA CYS A 112 -3.01 9.73 -1.53
C CYS A 112 -1.60 10.34 -1.53
N PRO A 113 -0.72 9.96 -2.46
CA PRO A 113 0.60 10.57 -2.56
C PRO A 113 0.50 12.05 -2.94
N TYR A 114 1.53 12.81 -2.57
CA TYR A 114 1.75 14.19 -3.00
C TYR A 114 2.28 14.25 -4.44
N ASN A 115 3.29 13.44 -4.72
CA ASN A 115 3.92 13.34 -6.04
C ASN A 115 3.15 12.33 -6.91
N PRO A 116 2.73 12.70 -8.14
CA PRO A 116 2.03 11.76 -9.04
C PRO A 116 2.85 10.53 -9.42
N LEU A 117 4.19 10.63 -9.41
CA LEU A 117 5.10 9.53 -9.73
C LEU A 117 5.36 8.57 -8.57
N HIS A 118 4.81 8.84 -7.38
CA HIS A 118 4.96 7.93 -6.25
C HIS A 118 3.97 6.77 -6.36
N ASN A 119 4.52 5.57 -6.24
CA ASN A 119 3.74 4.35 -6.19
C ASN A 119 3.11 4.21 -4.81
N SER A 120 1.81 3.98 -4.83
CA SER A 120 0.96 3.93 -3.64
C SER A 120 -0.12 2.89 -3.86
N THR A 121 -0.71 2.43 -2.77
CA THR A 121 -1.88 1.55 -2.82
C THR A 121 -2.86 1.94 -1.74
N ALA A 122 -4.14 1.73 -1.99
CA ALA A 122 -5.18 1.91 -1.00
C ALA A 122 -6.31 0.91 -1.22
N LEU A 123 -7.01 0.58 -0.15
CA LEU A 123 -8.25 -0.19 -0.17
C LEU A 123 -9.18 0.30 0.93
N ILE A 124 -10.47 0.09 0.73
CA ILE A 124 -11.50 0.33 1.75
C ILE A 124 -12.14 -1.00 2.11
N THR A 125 -12.25 -1.28 3.40
CA THR A 125 -12.92 -2.48 3.91
C THR A 125 -14.43 -2.34 3.78
N SER A 126 -15.14 -3.47 3.88
CA SER A 126 -16.61 -3.47 3.97
C SER A 126 -17.15 -2.73 5.19
N SER A 127 -16.37 -2.65 6.28
CA SER A 127 -16.67 -1.87 7.48
C SER A 127 -16.32 -0.37 7.36
N GLY A 128 -15.71 0.05 6.25
CA GLY A 128 -15.47 1.46 5.92
C GLY A 128 -14.14 2.04 6.41
N GLU A 129 -13.24 1.22 6.96
CA GLU A 129 -11.86 1.62 7.23
C GLU A 129 -11.08 1.71 5.91
N LEU A 130 -10.36 2.83 5.73
CA LEU A 130 -9.44 3.04 4.64
C LEU A 130 -8.04 2.66 5.08
N TYR A 131 -7.44 1.70 4.38
CA TYR A 131 -6.03 1.36 4.49
C TYR A 131 -5.30 1.92 3.28
N ALA A 132 -4.24 2.68 3.52
CA ALA A 132 -3.42 3.27 2.47
C ALA A 132 -1.94 3.08 2.78
N ALA A 133 -1.14 2.88 1.74
CA ALA A 133 0.32 2.86 1.84
C ALA A 133 0.90 3.84 0.83
N THR A 134 1.46 4.94 1.35
CA THR A 134 1.94 6.08 0.57
C THR A 134 2.91 6.93 1.38
N ALA A 135 3.48 7.97 0.77
CA ALA A 135 4.21 9.00 1.50
C ALA A 135 3.24 10.00 2.16
N MET A 136 3.49 10.31 3.44
CA MET A 136 2.67 11.23 4.24
C MET A 136 3.08 12.69 4.10
N ASP A 137 4.22 12.97 3.48
CA ASP A 137 4.80 14.32 3.39
C ASP A 137 5.11 14.74 1.96
N PHE A 138 5.29 16.06 1.76
CA PHE A 138 5.61 16.64 0.46
C PHE A 138 6.94 16.11 -0.12
N SER A 139 7.92 15.80 0.74
CA SER A 139 9.25 15.37 0.28
C SER A 139 9.33 13.90 -0.10
N GLY A 140 8.32 13.09 0.23
CA GLY A 140 8.33 11.65 -0.01
C GLY A 140 9.16 10.84 0.99
N ARG A 141 9.65 11.46 2.06
CA ARG A 141 10.59 10.85 3.02
C ARG A 141 9.91 10.21 4.22
N ASP A 142 8.60 10.42 4.40
CA ASP A 142 7.80 9.76 5.43
C ASP A 142 6.83 8.72 4.83
N PRO A 143 7.32 7.56 4.38
CA PRO A 143 6.46 6.48 3.91
C PRO A 143 5.73 5.83 5.09
N ALA A 144 4.44 5.55 4.91
CA ALA A 144 3.66 4.87 5.93
C ALA A 144 2.64 3.91 5.34
N ILE A 145 2.39 2.82 6.07
CA ILE A 145 1.13 2.07 5.97
C ILE A 145 0.22 2.64 7.07
N TYR A 146 -0.92 3.19 6.65
CA TYR A 146 -1.82 3.98 7.48
C TYR A 146 -3.26 3.47 7.37
N ARG A 147 -3.96 3.42 8.52
CA ARG A 147 -5.41 3.23 8.57
C ARG A 147 -6.07 4.49 9.06
N SER A 148 -7.18 4.85 8.42
CA SER A 148 -8.06 5.93 8.83
C SER A 148 -9.50 5.65 8.43
N LEU A 149 -10.42 6.57 8.77
CA LEU A 149 -11.87 6.38 8.58
C LEU A 149 -12.38 5.15 9.37
N GLY A 150 -13.69 4.90 9.26
CA GLY A 150 -14.34 3.82 10.01
C GLY A 150 -14.41 4.09 11.52
N GLY A 151 -14.63 3.02 12.30
CA GLY A 151 -14.84 3.11 13.75
C GLY A 151 -13.60 2.88 14.62
N LEU A 152 -12.47 2.50 14.01
CA LEU A 152 -11.23 2.17 14.72
C LEU A 152 -10.25 3.36 14.76
N PRO A 153 -9.38 3.43 15.78
CA PRO A 153 -8.40 4.51 15.86
C PRO A 153 -7.46 4.50 14.64
N PRO A 154 -7.00 5.66 14.18
CA PRO A 154 -6.01 5.73 13.12
C PRO A 154 -4.70 5.14 13.60
N LEU A 155 -4.05 4.32 12.76
CA LEU A 155 -2.77 3.69 13.08
C LEU A 155 -1.80 3.84 11.91
N ARG A 156 -0.53 4.11 12.22
CA ARG A 156 0.56 4.18 11.23
C ARG A 156 1.71 3.24 11.56
N THR A 157 2.56 2.99 10.58
CA THR A 157 3.89 2.40 10.81
C THR A 157 4.79 3.40 11.53
N ALA A 158 5.73 2.88 12.33
CA ALA A 158 6.68 3.69 13.07
C ALA A 158 7.47 4.63 12.14
N GLN A 159 7.46 5.93 12.47
CA GLN A 159 8.11 6.97 11.68
C GLN A 159 9.63 6.84 11.76
N TYR A 160 10.33 7.13 10.65
CA TYR A 160 11.80 7.15 10.56
C TYR A 160 12.48 5.86 11.06
N ASN A 161 11.82 4.71 10.88
CA ASN A 161 12.32 3.42 11.30
C ASN A 161 12.50 2.48 10.09
N SER A 162 13.74 2.35 9.61
CA SER A 162 14.08 1.52 8.44
C SER A 162 13.83 0.02 8.66
N LYS A 163 13.72 -0.44 9.92
CA LYS A 163 13.29 -1.82 10.21
C LYS A 163 11.81 -2.02 9.85
N TRP A 164 10.99 -0.98 9.89
CA TRP A 164 9.60 -1.05 9.49
C TRP A 164 9.45 -0.88 7.98
N LEU A 165 9.92 0.24 7.46
CA LEU A 165 9.86 0.59 6.04
C LEU A 165 11.14 1.35 5.65
N ASN A 166 11.81 0.93 4.58
CA ASN A 166 13.05 1.55 4.13
C ASN A 166 12.99 1.96 2.65
N GLU A 167 12.59 3.22 2.40
CA GLU A 167 12.34 3.73 1.04
C GLU A 167 11.45 2.78 0.21
N PRO A 168 10.25 2.42 0.71
CA PRO A 168 9.40 1.46 0.04
C PRO A 168 8.74 2.06 -1.19
N ASN A 169 8.43 1.18 -2.12
CA ASN A 169 7.65 1.45 -3.30
C ASN A 169 6.44 0.49 -3.28
N PHE A 170 5.26 1.04 -2.97
CA PHE A 170 4.06 0.25 -2.70
C PHE A 170 3.39 -0.18 -4.00
N VAL A 171 2.99 -1.45 -4.10
CA VAL A 171 2.47 -2.05 -5.33
C VAL A 171 0.98 -2.32 -5.21
N SER A 172 0.54 -2.99 -4.15
CA SER A 172 -0.86 -3.38 -4.00
C SER A 172 -1.20 -3.68 -2.54
N SER A 173 -2.50 -3.74 -2.26
CA SER A 173 -3.02 -4.14 -0.95
C SER A 173 -4.26 -5.00 -1.15
N TYR A 174 -4.49 -5.93 -0.22
CA TYR A 174 -5.64 -6.82 -0.25
C TYR A 174 -6.26 -6.99 1.12
N ASP A 175 -7.59 -7.05 1.12
CA ASP A 175 -8.41 -7.32 2.28
C ASP A 175 -8.74 -8.83 2.34
N ILE A 176 -8.05 -9.60 3.20
CA ILE A 176 -8.16 -11.08 3.22
C ILE A 176 -8.32 -11.62 4.64
N GLY A 177 -9.45 -12.26 4.91
CA GLY A 177 -9.75 -12.85 6.22
C GLY A 177 -9.74 -11.79 7.32
N ASN A 178 -8.92 -11.97 8.36
CA ASN A 178 -8.79 -11.00 9.47
C ASN A 178 -7.60 -10.04 9.31
N PHE A 179 -6.90 -10.08 8.17
CA PHE A 179 -5.71 -9.29 7.92
C PHE A 179 -5.89 -8.37 6.71
N THR A 180 -5.14 -7.28 6.72
CA THR A 180 -4.87 -6.49 5.52
C THR A 180 -3.43 -6.74 5.09
N PHE A 181 -3.23 -7.16 3.84
CA PHE A 181 -1.92 -7.44 3.27
C PHE A 181 -1.46 -6.26 2.39
N PHE A 182 -0.17 -5.96 2.45
CA PHE A 182 0.48 -4.91 1.65
C PHE A 182 1.67 -5.49 0.92
N PHE A 183 1.74 -5.27 -0.38
CA PHE A 183 2.82 -5.75 -1.23
C PHE A 183 3.61 -4.55 -1.71
N PHE A 184 4.93 -4.62 -1.52
CA PHE A 184 5.83 -3.51 -1.81
C PHE A 184 7.24 -4.02 -2.04
N ARG A 185 8.11 -3.17 -2.56
CA ARG A 185 9.56 -3.42 -2.59
C ARG A 185 10.29 -2.30 -1.87
N GLU A 186 11.37 -2.60 -1.20
CA GLU A 186 12.10 -1.65 -0.37
C GLU A 186 13.60 -1.97 -0.38
N ASN A 187 14.43 -1.03 0.07
CA ASN A 187 15.85 -1.30 0.28
C ASN A 187 16.03 -2.28 1.46
N ALA A 188 16.66 -3.42 1.20
CA ALA A 188 16.84 -4.50 2.17
C ALA A 188 17.85 -4.10 3.25
N VAL A 189 17.38 -3.88 4.48
CA VAL A 189 18.24 -3.58 5.64
C VAL A 189 19.04 -4.80 6.10
N GLU A 190 18.59 -6.01 5.75
CA GLU A 190 19.25 -7.27 6.11
C GLU A 190 20.40 -7.69 5.18
N HIS A 191 20.69 -6.88 4.16
CA HIS A 191 21.73 -7.18 3.20
C HIS A 191 22.93 -6.26 3.45
N ASP A 192 23.96 -6.81 4.09
CA ASP A 192 25.13 -6.04 4.54
C ASP A 192 26.08 -5.67 3.37
N CYS A 193 25.91 -6.27 2.19
CA CYS A 193 26.79 -6.09 1.03
C CYS A 193 26.11 -5.27 -0.08
N GLY A 194 26.22 -3.95 0.01
CA GLY A 194 25.72 -3.04 -1.02
C GLY A 194 24.20 -2.85 -1.00
N ARG A 195 23.70 -1.93 -1.84
CA ARG A 195 22.27 -1.59 -1.88
C ARG A 195 21.51 -2.62 -2.72
N THR A 196 20.73 -3.46 -2.05
CA THR A 196 19.83 -4.44 -2.70
C THR A 196 18.38 -4.14 -2.36
N VAL A 197 17.50 -4.22 -3.35
CA VAL A 197 16.04 -4.12 -3.16
C VAL A 197 15.49 -5.51 -2.89
N PHE A 198 14.55 -5.64 -1.95
CA PHE A 198 13.75 -6.85 -1.78
C PHE A 198 12.26 -6.55 -1.89
N SER A 199 11.56 -7.48 -2.52
CA SER A 199 10.10 -7.53 -2.53
C SER A 199 9.55 -8.13 -1.24
N ARG A 200 8.46 -7.55 -0.74
CA ARG A 200 7.88 -7.83 0.56
C ARG A 200 6.38 -8.03 0.49
N VAL A 201 5.91 -8.86 1.41
CA VAL A 201 4.52 -8.85 1.88
C VAL A 201 4.52 -8.41 3.34
N GLY A 202 3.77 -7.36 3.64
CA GLY A 202 3.44 -6.91 4.99
C GLY A 202 2.01 -7.30 5.35
N ARG A 203 1.73 -7.53 6.63
CA ARG A 203 0.37 -7.73 7.13
C ARG A 203 0.11 -6.97 8.43
N VAL A 204 -1.13 -6.58 8.63
CA VAL A 204 -1.67 -6.03 9.89
C VAL A 204 -3.01 -6.68 10.22
N CYS A 205 -3.36 -6.76 11.50
CA CYS A 205 -4.69 -7.17 11.91
C CYS A 205 -5.71 -6.06 11.71
N LYS A 206 -6.90 -6.41 11.25
CA LYS A 206 -8.00 -5.46 11.08
C LYS A 206 -8.43 -4.80 12.38
N ASN A 207 -8.45 -5.59 13.46
CA ASN A 207 -8.86 -5.18 14.80
C ASN A 207 -7.72 -4.62 15.66
N ASP A 208 -6.55 -4.34 15.09
CA ASP A 208 -5.47 -3.68 15.84
C ASP A 208 -5.94 -2.31 16.33
N ILE A 209 -5.75 -2.00 17.61
CA ILE A 209 -6.14 -0.71 18.22
C ILE A 209 -4.93 0.13 18.62
N GLY A 210 -3.72 -0.32 18.28
CA GLY A 210 -2.49 0.33 18.68
C GLY A 210 -2.02 -0.03 20.09
N GLY A 211 -0.88 0.53 20.48
CA GLY A 211 -0.35 0.42 21.82
C GLY A 211 -1.00 1.42 22.79
N ARG A 212 -1.01 1.09 24.09
CA ARG A 212 -1.58 1.98 25.13
C ARG A 212 -0.62 3.05 25.64
N PHE A 213 0.69 2.79 25.58
CA PHE A 213 1.74 3.68 26.13
C PHE A 213 2.93 3.74 25.17
N LEU A 214 3.56 2.58 24.95
CA LEU A 214 4.51 2.39 23.86
C LEU A 214 3.71 2.06 22.60
N LEU A 215 4.08 2.64 21.45
CA LEU A 215 3.40 2.46 20.17
C LEU A 215 1.95 3.01 20.14
N GLU A 216 1.69 4.11 20.87
CA GLU A 216 0.46 4.90 20.68
C GLU A 216 0.36 5.33 19.21
N ASP A 217 -0.86 5.26 18.65
CA ASP A 217 -1.17 5.50 17.23
C ASP A 217 -0.32 4.67 16.22
N THR A 218 0.31 3.59 16.69
CA THR A 218 1.23 2.76 15.90
C THR A 218 0.78 1.30 15.89
N TRP A 219 0.93 0.63 14.75
CA TRP A 219 0.56 -0.79 14.62
C TRP A 219 1.24 -1.67 15.67
N THR A 220 0.51 -2.60 16.28
CA THR A 220 1.08 -3.61 17.20
C THR A 220 1.24 -4.98 16.53
N THR A 221 0.58 -5.14 15.38
CA THR A 221 0.47 -6.41 14.62
C THR A 221 1.22 -6.38 13.29
N PHE A 222 1.89 -5.28 12.95
CA PHE A 222 2.67 -5.20 11.72
C PHE A 222 3.82 -6.22 11.70
N MET A 223 3.86 -7.01 10.63
CA MET A 223 4.93 -7.95 10.30
C MET A 223 5.17 -7.88 8.79
N LYS A 224 6.39 -8.14 8.34
CA LYS A 224 6.70 -8.27 6.91
C LYS A 224 7.47 -9.57 6.63
N ALA A 225 7.54 -9.99 5.38
CA ALA A 225 8.30 -11.16 4.95
C ALA A 225 8.84 -10.91 3.54
N ARG A 226 9.96 -11.55 3.16
CA ARG A 226 10.48 -11.48 1.80
C ARG A 226 9.65 -12.36 0.87
N LEU A 227 9.32 -11.84 -0.31
CA LEU A 227 8.81 -12.66 -1.41
C LEU A 227 10.00 -13.19 -2.21
N ASN A 228 10.11 -14.52 -2.30
CA ASN A 228 11.17 -15.17 -3.07
C ASN A 228 10.64 -15.58 -4.44
N CYS A 229 11.02 -14.83 -5.46
CA CYS A 229 10.84 -15.21 -6.86
C CYS A 229 12.22 -15.41 -7.48
N SER A 230 12.61 -16.67 -7.70
CA SER A 230 13.93 -17.00 -8.23
C SER A 230 13.89 -18.23 -9.11
N ARG A 231 14.81 -18.30 -10.07
CA ARG A 231 15.09 -19.50 -10.84
C ARG A 231 16.11 -20.34 -10.07
N PRO A 232 15.82 -21.63 -9.78
CA PRO A 232 16.74 -22.50 -9.06
C PRO A 232 18.01 -22.79 -9.90
N GLY A 233 19.13 -23.01 -9.19
CA GLY A 233 20.46 -23.30 -9.73
C GLY A 233 21.49 -23.36 -8.60
N GLU A 234 22.76 -23.64 -8.91
CA GLU A 234 23.85 -23.61 -7.90
C GLU A 234 23.92 -22.24 -7.20
N ILE A 235 23.75 -21.17 -7.98
CA ILE A 235 23.53 -19.81 -7.49
C ILE A 235 22.14 -19.37 -8.01
N PRO A 236 21.13 -19.25 -7.13
CA PRO A 236 19.78 -18.86 -7.55
C PRO A 236 19.74 -17.48 -8.20
N PHE A 237 19.07 -17.38 -9.35
CA PHE A 237 18.86 -16.10 -10.04
C PHE A 237 17.58 -15.44 -9.53
N ASN A 238 17.69 -14.31 -8.83
CA ASN A 238 16.58 -13.66 -8.12
C ASN A 238 15.96 -12.52 -8.94
N TYR A 239 14.63 -12.45 -8.96
CA TYR A 239 13.84 -11.33 -9.48
C TYR A 239 13.29 -10.54 -8.29
N ASN A 240 13.97 -9.44 -7.95
CA ASN A 240 13.75 -8.76 -6.67
C ASN A 240 12.79 -7.56 -6.75
N GLU A 241 12.46 -7.06 -7.94
CA GLU A 241 11.70 -5.82 -8.13
C GLU A 241 10.23 -6.15 -8.45
N LEU A 242 9.37 -6.24 -7.43
CA LEU A 242 7.93 -6.44 -7.61
C LEU A 242 7.29 -5.27 -8.36
N GLN A 243 6.55 -5.57 -9.42
CA GLN A 243 5.87 -4.60 -10.28
C GLN A 243 4.34 -4.62 -10.13
N GLY A 244 3.75 -5.79 -9.88
CA GLY A 244 2.31 -5.95 -9.81
C GLY A 244 1.93 -7.28 -9.17
N THR A 245 0.71 -7.35 -8.63
CA THR A 245 0.15 -8.59 -8.07
C THR A 245 -1.30 -8.76 -8.45
N PHE A 246 -1.79 -10.00 -8.38
CA PHE A 246 -3.18 -10.36 -8.55
C PHE A 246 -3.52 -11.51 -7.60
N TYR A 247 -4.51 -11.32 -6.74
CA TYR A 247 -4.99 -12.36 -5.83
C TYR A 247 -6.21 -13.05 -6.44
N LEU A 248 -6.18 -14.38 -6.49
CA LEU A 248 -7.26 -15.23 -6.97
C LEU A 248 -7.87 -15.99 -5.78
N PRO A 249 -9.02 -15.53 -5.24
CA PRO A 249 -9.62 -16.10 -4.03
C PRO A 249 -9.99 -17.58 -4.16
N GLU A 250 -10.42 -18.03 -5.33
CA GLU A 250 -10.92 -19.40 -5.57
C GLU A 250 -9.82 -20.46 -5.39
N LEU A 251 -8.57 -20.08 -5.64
CA LEU A 251 -7.41 -20.95 -5.49
C LEU A 251 -6.53 -20.59 -4.29
N GLU A 252 -6.86 -19.52 -3.57
CA GLU A 252 -6.02 -18.92 -2.53
C GLU A 252 -4.58 -18.65 -3.01
N LEU A 253 -4.44 -18.24 -4.28
CA LEU A 253 -3.16 -17.98 -4.93
C LEU A 253 -2.97 -16.49 -5.19
N LEU A 254 -1.77 -16.01 -4.88
CA LEU A 254 -1.30 -14.69 -5.26
C LEU A 254 -0.30 -14.81 -6.41
N TYR A 255 -0.63 -14.25 -7.56
CA TYR A 255 0.29 -14.05 -8.66
C TYR A 255 1.02 -12.73 -8.49
N ALA A 256 2.31 -12.72 -8.79
CA ALA A 256 3.15 -11.53 -8.67
C ALA A 256 4.16 -11.45 -9.81
N ILE A 257 4.30 -10.26 -10.37
CA ILE A 257 5.19 -9.95 -11.49
C ILE A 257 6.43 -9.27 -10.93
N PHE A 258 7.60 -9.80 -11.25
CA PHE A 258 8.90 -9.29 -10.81
C PHE A 258 9.78 -8.96 -12.00
N THR A 259 10.67 -7.99 -11.81
CA THR A 259 11.77 -7.70 -12.73
C THR A 259 13.12 -7.86 -12.03
N THR A 260 14.18 -7.92 -12.83
CA THR A 260 15.55 -7.70 -12.36
C THR A 260 15.76 -6.23 -11.99
N ASN A 261 16.87 -5.95 -11.31
CA ASN A 261 17.27 -4.57 -11.01
C ASN A 261 17.47 -3.76 -12.31
N VAL A 262 17.12 -2.48 -12.28
CA VAL A 262 17.22 -1.55 -13.43
C VAL A 262 18.62 -1.44 -14.05
N ASN A 263 19.67 -1.70 -13.27
CA ASN A 263 21.06 -1.67 -13.72
C ASN A 263 21.60 -3.05 -14.14
N SER A 264 20.75 -4.07 -14.21
CA SER A 264 21.11 -5.44 -14.59
C SER A 264 20.56 -5.80 -15.97
N ILE A 265 20.77 -7.05 -16.39
CA ILE A 265 20.15 -7.58 -17.61
C ILE A 265 18.64 -7.57 -17.41
N ALA A 266 17.92 -6.91 -18.33
CA ALA A 266 16.48 -6.78 -18.27
C ALA A 266 15.82 -8.16 -18.43
N ALA A 267 15.13 -8.60 -17.37
CA ALA A 267 14.36 -9.83 -17.36
C ALA A 267 13.17 -9.70 -16.42
N SER A 268 12.11 -10.46 -16.69
CA SER A 268 10.89 -10.50 -15.89
C SER A 268 10.51 -11.93 -15.55
N ALA A 269 9.80 -12.12 -14.45
CA ALA A 269 9.24 -13.40 -14.04
C ALA A 269 7.85 -13.22 -13.42
N VAL A 270 7.02 -14.26 -13.54
CA VAL A 270 5.75 -14.35 -12.84
C VAL A 270 5.85 -15.51 -11.85
N CYS A 271 5.65 -15.22 -10.57
CA CYS A 271 5.64 -16.23 -9.50
C CYS A 271 4.24 -16.32 -8.89
N ALA A 272 3.84 -17.51 -8.49
CA ALA A 272 2.61 -17.77 -7.75
C ALA A 272 2.95 -18.16 -6.31
N PHE A 273 2.25 -17.56 -5.35
CA PHE A 273 2.42 -17.79 -3.93
C PHE A 273 1.11 -18.27 -3.34
N ASN A 274 1.13 -19.40 -2.63
CA ASN A 274 -0.02 -19.84 -1.86
C ASN A 274 -0.17 -18.97 -0.61
N LEU A 275 -1.39 -18.50 -0.34
CA LEU A 275 -1.70 -17.69 0.83
C LEU A 275 -1.36 -18.43 2.15
N SER A 276 -1.50 -19.76 2.17
CA SER A 276 -1.09 -20.59 3.30
C SER A 276 0.43 -20.54 3.54
N SER A 277 1.26 -20.53 2.48
CA SER A 277 2.70 -20.38 2.59
C SER A 277 3.11 -19.00 3.08
N ILE A 278 2.45 -17.94 2.57
CA ILE A 278 2.63 -16.57 3.07
C ILE A 278 2.32 -16.51 4.57
N SER A 279 1.18 -17.09 4.97
CA SER A 279 0.75 -17.14 6.37
C SER A 279 1.73 -17.94 7.24
N HIS A 280 2.28 -19.04 6.71
CA HIS A 280 3.27 -19.86 7.39
C HIS A 280 4.59 -19.13 7.63
N SER A 281 5.06 -18.31 6.67
CA SER A 281 6.24 -17.48 6.86
C SER A 281 6.13 -16.64 8.14
N PHE A 282 4.99 -15.97 8.36
CA PHE A 282 4.80 -15.16 9.58
C PHE A 282 4.75 -15.94 10.91
N ARG A 283 4.65 -17.27 10.87
CA ARG A 283 4.76 -18.15 12.06
C ARG A 283 6.21 -18.52 12.37
N GLY A 284 7.09 -18.41 11.38
CA GLY A 284 8.52 -18.71 11.49
C GLY A 284 9.29 -17.71 12.36
N PRO A 285 10.60 -17.94 12.56
CA PRO A 285 11.46 -17.08 13.37
C PRO A 285 11.58 -15.68 12.77
N PHE A 286 11.73 -14.70 13.65
CA PHE A 286 12.00 -13.31 13.28
C PHE A 286 13.47 -13.08 12.95
N LYS A 287 13.77 -11.96 12.30
CA LYS A 287 15.14 -11.47 12.11
C LYS A 287 15.53 -10.49 13.21
N TYR A 288 16.68 -10.73 13.82
CA TYR A 288 17.22 -9.90 14.89
C TYR A 288 18.62 -9.43 14.56
N GLN A 289 18.90 -8.18 14.92
CA GLN A 289 20.21 -7.57 14.83
C GLN A 289 20.44 -6.75 16.10
N GLU A 290 21.48 -7.12 16.85
CA GLU A 290 21.79 -6.50 18.14
C GLU A 290 22.21 -5.04 18.00
N ASN A 291 23.10 -4.75 17.05
CA ASN A 291 23.56 -3.42 16.68
C ASN A 291 23.87 -3.35 15.18
N SER A 292 24.13 -2.16 14.63
CA SER A 292 24.32 -1.95 13.19
C SER A 292 25.52 -2.68 12.56
N ARG A 293 26.42 -3.25 13.36
CA ARG A 293 27.60 -4.01 12.90
C ARG A 293 27.43 -5.51 13.08
N SER A 294 26.41 -5.97 13.81
CA SER A 294 26.13 -7.38 14.01
C SER A 294 25.43 -7.98 12.79
N ALA A 295 25.69 -9.26 12.53
CA ALA A 295 24.95 -10.01 11.52
C ALA A 295 23.47 -10.16 11.91
N TRP A 296 22.62 -10.33 10.89
CA TRP A 296 21.21 -10.67 11.07
C TRP A 296 21.05 -12.15 11.42
N LEU A 297 20.46 -12.42 12.58
CA LEU A 297 20.28 -13.77 13.12
C LEU A 297 18.79 -14.12 13.29
N PRO A 298 18.42 -15.41 13.20
CA PRO A 298 17.09 -15.86 13.56
C PRO A 298 16.83 -15.63 15.05
N TYR A 299 15.65 -15.13 15.39
CA TYR A 299 15.14 -15.00 16.75
C TYR A 299 13.83 -15.77 16.87
N PRO A 300 13.66 -16.65 17.88
CA PRO A 300 12.44 -17.42 18.05
C PRO A 300 11.20 -16.53 18.06
N ASN A 301 10.16 -16.92 17.31
CA ASN A 301 8.89 -16.21 17.34
C ASN A 301 8.20 -16.49 18.68
N PRO A 302 7.96 -15.49 19.53
CA PRO A 302 7.32 -15.69 20.84
C PRO A 302 5.84 -16.05 20.71
N ASN A 303 5.21 -15.82 19.55
CA ASN A 303 3.83 -16.20 19.29
C ASN A 303 3.65 -16.74 17.85
N PRO A 304 4.07 -18.00 17.59
CA PRO A 304 3.96 -18.64 16.27
C PRO A 304 2.52 -18.84 15.79
N ASP A 305 1.55 -18.89 16.70
CA ASP A 305 0.14 -19.15 16.40
C ASP A 305 -0.72 -17.89 16.49
N PHE A 306 -0.10 -16.71 16.43
CA PHE A 306 -0.81 -15.45 16.49
C PHE A 306 -1.89 -15.34 15.39
N GLN A 307 -3.14 -15.15 15.83
CA GLN A 307 -4.29 -14.84 14.98
C GLN A 307 -4.95 -13.54 15.45
N CYS A 308 -5.50 -12.78 14.52
CA CYS A 308 -6.28 -11.59 14.88
C CYS A 308 -7.55 -12.02 15.63
N GLY A 309 -7.78 -11.45 16.81
CA GLY A 309 -8.98 -11.73 17.62
C GLY A 309 -8.74 -12.60 18.86
N THR A 310 -7.58 -13.24 19.02
CA THR A 310 -7.24 -14.00 20.25
C THR A 310 -6.61 -13.12 21.33
N ILE A 311 -6.78 -11.79 21.27
CA ILE A 311 -6.15 -10.87 22.21
C ILE A 311 -7.11 -10.60 23.37
N ASP A 312 -7.07 -11.48 24.37
CA ASP A 312 -7.54 -11.12 25.70
C ASP A 312 -6.63 -10.03 26.28
N SER A 313 -7.27 -9.08 26.96
CA SER A 313 -6.75 -7.82 27.50
C SER A 313 -5.46 -7.92 28.35
N GLY A 314 -4.99 -9.12 28.71
CA GLY A 314 -3.77 -9.37 29.48
C GLY A 314 -2.48 -9.51 28.66
N THR A 315 -2.56 -9.70 27.34
CA THR A 315 -1.38 -10.07 26.51
C THR A 315 -0.63 -8.90 25.87
N TYR A 316 -1.14 -7.66 26.02
CA TYR A 316 -0.54 -6.44 25.47
C TYR A 316 0.90 -6.18 25.93
N VAL A 317 1.31 -6.74 27.08
CA VAL A 317 2.59 -6.43 27.75
C VAL A 317 3.78 -7.20 27.16
N ASN A 318 3.56 -8.39 26.59
CA ASN A 318 4.66 -9.20 26.03
C ASN A 318 4.96 -8.89 24.56
N LEU A 319 3.97 -8.37 23.81
CA LEU A 319 4.18 -7.93 22.43
C LEU A 319 4.98 -6.62 22.35
N THR A 320 4.95 -5.78 23.39
CA THR A 320 5.57 -4.44 23.44
C THR A 320 7.02 -4.41 23.92
N ARG A 321 7.52 -5.44 24.64
CA ARG A 321 8.89 -5.44 25.18
C ARG A 321 9.98 -5.81 24.16
N GLY A 322 9.63 -6.51 23.07
CA GLY A 322 10.57 -6.93 22.02
C GLY A 322 10.57 -6.07 20.74
N THR A 323 9.68 -5.10 20.62
CA THR A 323 9.32 -4.43 19.35
C THR A 323 10.28 -3.36 18.87
N CYS A 324 11.12 -2.78 19.74
CA CYS A 324 12.05 -1.72 19.31
C CYS A 324 13.34 -2.23 18.68
N ARG A 325 13.73 -3.50 18.89
CA ARG A 325 15.03 -4.03 18.39
C ARG A 325 14.90 -5.11 17.32
N THR A 326 13.77 -5.81 17.26
CA THR A 326 13.59 -6.97 16.39
C THR A 326 12.84 -6.61 15.12
N LEU A 327 13.41 -6.94 13.96
CA LEU A 327 12.69 -6.90 12.68
C LEU A 327 11.71 -8.07 12.71
N ARG A 328 10.40 -7.81 12.73
CA ARG A 328 9.41 -8.88 12.50
C ARG A 328 9.37 -9.23 11.01
N SER A 329 10.53 -9.65 10.48
CA SER A 329 10.69 -10.31 9.20
C SER A 329 10.90 -11.79 9.42
N SER A 330 10.01 -12.60 8.88
CA SER A 330 10.27 -14.03 8.76
C SER A 330 11.15 -14.33 7.55
N TYR A 331 11.71 -15.54 7.52
CA TYR A 331 12.42 -16.09 6.37
C TYR A 331 11.53 -16.23 5.14
#